data_AF-A0A943N8C4-F1
#
_entry.id   AF-A0A943N8C4-F1
#
_cell.length_a   1.000
_cell.length_b   1.000
_cell.length_c   1.000
_cell.angle_alpha   90.00
_cell.angle_beta   90.00
_cell.angle_gamma   90.00
#
_symmetry.space_group_name_H-M   'P 1'
#
loop_
_entity.id
_entity.type
_entity.pdbx_description
1 polymer ?
#
loop_
_entity_poly.entity_id
_entity_poly.type
_entity_poly.pdbx_seq_one_letter_code
_entity_poly.pdbx_strand_id
1 'polypeptide(L)'
;MDELEKACAEKFSEDDMARLKKAMNFAYKAHLPQKRESGEPYIIHPLAVAKMLFEMGMDTNTVIAGLLHDVVEDCDGITVEDIAREFGTDIAEMVDGVTKLTKTGKSDIISKEEAQAENLRKMFLAIAKDVRVVIIKLTDRLHNMRTLEYCKPEKRQRKAREVLDVYAPLASRFGMG
;
A
#
# COMPACT_ATOMS: atom_id res chain seq x y z
N MET A 1 7.38 2.30 15.75
CA MET A 1 8.63 2.64 15.04
C MET A 1 9.64 1.54 15.30
N ASP A 2 9.94 1.27 16.58
CA ASP A 2 10.88 0.23 17.03
C ASP A 2 10.70 -1.18 16.46
N GLU A 3 9.47 -1.68 16.31
CA GLU A 3 9.29 -3.08 15.88
C GLU A 3 9.73 -3.35 14.44
N LEU A 4 9.41 -2.44 13.51
CA LEU A 4 9.82 -2.57 12.11
C LEU A 4 11.34 -2.43 11.99
N GLU A 5 11.93 -1.44 12.66
CA GLU A 5 13.38 -1.24 12.64
C GLU A 5 14.12 -2.45 13.22
N LYS A 6 13.64 -3.01 14.34
CA LYS A 6 14.23 -4.22 14.92
C LYS A 6 14.13 -5.42 13.98
N ALA A 7 12.98 -5.61 13.35
CA ALA A 7 12.79 -6.70 12.40
C ALA A 7 13.75 -6.58 11.20
N CYS A 8 13.87 -5.37 10.64
CA CYS A 8 14.72 -5.13 9.47
C CYS A 8 16.22 -5.14 9.80
N ALA A 9 16.62 -4.73 11.01
CA ALA A 9 18.04 -4.60 11.39
C ALA A 9 18.86 -5.88 11.27
N GLU A 10 18.22 -7.06 11.36
CA GLU A 10 18.91 -8.35 11.22
C GLU A 10 19.18 -8.75 9.76
N LYS A 11 18.42 -8.20 8.80
CA LYS A 11 18.47 -8.62 7.39
C LYS A 11 18.93 -7.54 6.42
N PHE A 12 18.68 -6.27 6.74
CA PHE A 12 19.01 -5.15 5.87
C PHE A 12 20.44 -4.67 6.12
N SER A 13 21.09 -4.21 5.06
CA SER A 13 22.39 -3.54 5.16
C SER A 13 22.26 -2.22 5.95
N GLU A 14 23.38 -1.67 6.43
CA GLU A 14 23.37 -0.37 7.11
C GLU A 14 22.79 0.74 6.21
N ASP A 15 23.12 0.72 4.91
CA ASP A 15 22.60 1.65 3.92
C ASP A 15 21.08 1.50 3.73
N ASP A 16 20.59 0.26 3.63
CA ASP A 16 19.16 -0.02 3.52
C ASP A 16 18.39 0.39 4.78
N MET A 17 18.98 0.16 5.95
CA MET A 17 18.42 0.64 7.21
C MET A 17 18.37 2.16 7.29
N ALA A 18 19.39 2.87 6.78
CA ALA A 18 19.37 4.33 6.69
C ALA A 18 18.26 4.83 5.75
N ARG A 19 18.09 4.19 4.59
CA ARG A 19 17.00 4.49 3.64
C ARG A 19 15.62 4.24 4.25
N LEU A 20 15.45 3.11 4.95
CA LEU A 20 14.22 2.78 5.66
C LEU A 20 13.89 3.82 6.73
N LYS A 21 14.85 4.19 7.59
CA LYS A 21 14.66 5.23 8.63
C LYS A 21 14.30 6.58 8.03
N LYS A 22 14.92 6.95 6.91
CA LYS A 22 14.57 8.18 6.16
C LYS A 22 13.11 8.12 5.71
N ALA A 23 12.67 7.00 5.13
CA ALA A 23 11.29 6.81 4.67
C ALA A 23 10.28 6.81 5.83
N MET A 24 10.62 6.21 6.97
CA MET A 24 9.77 6.23 8.18
C MET A 24 9.56 7.64 8.70
N ASN A 25 10.62 8.44 8.76
CA ASN A 25 10.51 9.85 9.15
C ASN A 25 9.70 10.68 8.14
N PHE A 26 9.86 10.40 6.85
CA PHE A 26 9.09 11.05 5.80
C PHE A 26 7.60 10.75 5.92
N ALA A 27 7.22 9.46 5.97
CA ALA A 27 5.84 9.02 6.13
C ALA A 27 5.21 9.56 7.43
N TYR A 28 5.96 9.54 8.54
CA TYR A 28 5.48 10.08 9.81
C TYR A 28 5.13 11.57 9.73
N LYS A 29 5.99 12.37 9.08
CA LYS A 29 5.74 13.81 8.89
C LYS A 29 4.55 14.05 7.97
N ALA A 30 4.46 13.30 6.87
CA ALA A 30 3.37 13.41 5.90
C ALA A 30 2.00 13.13 6.53
N HIS A 31 1.90 12.05 7.30
CA HIS A 31 0.66 11.61 7.95
C HIS A 31 0.43 12.19 9.36
N LEU A 32 1.29 13.11 9.84
CA LEU A 32 1.19 13.68 11.19
C LEU A 32 -0.21 14.26 11.54
N PRO A 33 -0.90 15.01 10.65
CA PRO A 33 -2.22 15.54 10.98
C PRO A 33 -3.34 14.50 10.88
N GLN A 34 -3.05 13.28 10.41
CA GLN A 34 -4.05 12.29 10.04
C GLN A 34 -4.29 11.25 11.14
N LYS A 35 -5.56 10.83 11.26
CA LYS A 35 -5.98 9.76 12.15
C LYS A 35 -6.77 8.70 11.39
N ARG A 36 -6.64 7.45 11.84
CA ARG A 36 -7.49 6.34 11.38
C ARG A 36 -8.90 6.51 11.94
N GLU A 37 -9.84 5.74 11.39
CA GLU A 37 -11.21 5.61 11.92
C GLU A 37 -11.24 5.10 13.38
N SER A 38 -10.20 4.37 13.81
CA SER A 38 -10.01 3.97 15.21
C SER A 38 -9.64 5.14 16.16
N GLY A 39 -9.27 6.29 15.61
CA GLY A 39 -8.75 7.45 16.36
C GLY A 39 -7.22 7.43 16.55
N GLU A 40 -6.55 6.36 16.16
CA GLU A 40 -5.09 6.24 16.25
C GLU A 40 -4.36 7.01 15.13
N PRO A 41 -3.06 7.34 15.30
CA PRO A 41 -2.26 7.97 14.25
C PRO A 41 -2.23 7.16 12.95
N TYR A 42 -2.41 7.82 11.80
CA TYR A 42 -2.49 7.13 10.50
C TYR A 42 -1.22 6.32 10.17
N ILE A 43 -0.04 6.79 10.62
CA ILE A 43 1.26 6.16 10.40
C ILE A 43 1.35 4.68 10.84
N ILE A 44 0.47 4.21 11.73
CA ILE A 44 0.41 2.79 12.11
C ILE A 44 0.11 1.91 10.90
N HIS A 45 -0.73 2.38 9.96
CA HIS A 45 -1.07 1.59 8.78
C HIS A 45 0.13 1.37 7.85
N PRO A 46 0.84 2.40 7.36
CA PRO A 46 1.97 2.17 6.47
C PRO A 46 3.11 1.39 7.15
N LEU A 47 3.32 1.58 8.46
CA LEU A 47 4.28 0.78 9.23
C LEU A 47 3.91 -0.72 9.26
N ALA A 48 2.63 -1.03 9.47
CA ALA A 48 2.17 -2.42 9.47
C ALA A 48 2.25 -3.06 8.08
N VAL A 49 1.94 -2.31 7.02
CA VAL A 49 2.10 -2.76 5.62
C VAL A 49 3.57 -3.07 5.33
N ALA A 50 4.48 -2.16 5.67
CA ALA A 50 5.92 -2.36 5.50
C ALA A 50 6.43 -3.59 6.28
N LYS A 51 5.97 -3.79 7.52
CA LYS A 51 6.32 -4.97 8.33
C LYS A 51 5.87 -6.26 7.68
N MET A 52 4.63 -6.32 7.19
CA MET A 52 4.10 -7.49 6.51
C MET A 52 4.89 -7.82 5.23
N LEU A 53 5.23 -6.80 4.42
CA LEU A 53 6.06 -6.98 3.23
C LEU A 53 7.45 -7.54 3.60
N PHE A 54 8.04 -7.03 4.68
CA PHE A 54 9.31 -7.54 5.19
C PHE A 54 9.22 -9.00 5.67
N GLU A 55 8.17 -9.35 6.41
CA GLU A 55 7.91 -10.71 6.88
C GLU A 55 7.69 -11.70 5.72
N MET A 56 7.15 -11.22 4.60
CA MET A 56 7.02 -11.97 3.35
C MET A 56 8.35 -12.14 2.60
N GLY A 57 9.44 -11.52 3.06
CA GLY A 57 10.76 -11.59 2.44
C GLY A 57 10.93 -10.68 1.24
N MET A 58 10.12 -9.62 1.11
CA MET A 58 10.27 -8.64 0.03
C MET A 58 11.55 -7.82 0.21
N ASP A 59 12.08 -7.31 -0.90
CA ASP A 59 13.28 -6.48 -0.91
C ASP A 59 13.06 -5.10 -0.27
N THR A 60 14.15 -4.42 0.06
CA THR A 60 14.16 -3.10 0.71
C THR A 60 13.32 -2.06 -0.05
N ASN A 61 13.41 -2.02 -1.38
CA ASN A 61 12.67 -1.00 -2.16
C ASN A 61 11.17 -1.26 -2.08
N THR A 62 10.74 -2.53 -2.13
CA THR A 62 9.32 -2.90 -1.95
C THR A 62 8.82 -2.50 -0.56
N VAL A 63 9.60 -2.78 0.50
CA VAL A 63 9.23 -2.43 1.87
C VAL A 63 9.10 -0.91 2.04
N ILE A 64 10.04 -0.14 1.48
CA ILE A 64 9.96 1.34 1.49
C ILE A 64 8.77 1.83 0.66
N ALA A 65 8.51 1.25 -0.51
CA ALA A 65 7.35 1.63 -1.32
C ALA A 65 6.02 1.34 -0.59
N GLY A 66 5.91 0.20 0.11
CA GLY A 66 4.76 -0.09 0.97
C GLY A 66 4.61 0.87 2.16
N LEU A 67 5.71 1.37 2.71
CA LEU A 67 5.68 2.41 3.75
C LEU A 67 5.20 3.77 3.22
N LEU A 68 5.43 4.05 1.94
CA LEU A 68 5.11 5.31 1.29
C LEU A 68 3.84 5.25 0.43
N HIS A 69 3.16 4.11 0.36
CA HIS A 69 2.13 3.86 -0.67
C HIS A 69 0.95 4.86 -0.67
N ASP A 70 0.57 5.36 0.51
CA ASP A 70 -0.55 6.30 0.66
C ASP A 70 -0.11 7.78 0.70
N VAL A 71 1.19 8.09 0.74
CA VAL A 71 1.63 9.48 0.96
C VAL A 71 1.27 10.41 -0.19
N VAL A 72 1.21 9.89 -1.43
CA VAL A 72 0.84 10.66 -2.62
C VAL A 72 -0.68 10.83 -2.75
N GLU A 73 -1.46 9.89 -2.22
CA GLU A 73 -2.92 9.92 -2.31
C GLU A 73 -3.56 10.70 -1.16
N ASP A 74 -3.05 10.52 0.06
CA ASP A 74 -3.70 11.00 1.27
C ASP A 74 -3.02 12.25 1.88
N CYS A 75 -1.83 12.65 1.43
CA CYS A 75 -1.14 13.82 1.97
C CYS A 75 -1.05 14.96 0.94
N ASP A 76 -1.35 16.18 1.39
CA ASP A 76 -1.30 17.35 0.53
C ASP A 76 0.15 17.75 0.21
N GLY A 77 0.41 18.05 -1.07
CA GLY A 77 1.66 18.66 -1.51
C GLY A 77 2.84 17.70 -1.70
N ILE A 78 2.62 16.37 -1.65
CA ILE A 78 3.64 15.36 -1.95
C ILE A 78 3.36 14.77 -3.33
N THR A 79 4.34 14.78 -4.23
CA THR A 79 4.20 14.21 -5.58
C THR A 79 5.08 12.98 -5.79
N VAL A 80 4.82 12.25 -6.88
CA VAL A 80 5.66 11.09 -7.28
C VAL A 80 7.09 11.54 -7.57
N GLU A 81 7.27 12.74 -8.12
CA GLU A 81 8.58 13.33 -8.39
C GLU A 81 9.37 13.61 -7.09
N ASP A 82 8.68 13.97 -6.01
CA ASP A 82 9.31 14.11 -4.69
C ASP A 82 9.81 12.76 -4.19
N ILE A 83 9.02 11.70 -4.34
CA ILE A 83 9.43 10.34 -3.98
C ILE A 83 10.63 9.90 -4.83
N ALA A 84 10.63 10.18 -6.13
CA ALA A 84 11.72 9.84 -7.03
C ALA A 84 13.03 10.53 -6.64
N ARG A 85 12.95 11.82 -6.28
CA ARG A 85 14.09 12.62 -5.83
C ARG A 85 14.65 12.15 -4.48
N GLU A 86 13.78 11.77 -3.54
CA GLU A 86 14.20 11.43 -2.18
C GLU A 86 14.62 9.96 -2.01
N PHE A 87 14.01 9.04 -2.77
CA PHE A 87 14.14 7.59 -2.58
C PHE A 87 14.54 6.81 -3.83
N GLY A 88 14.49 7.45 -5.00
CA GLY A 88 14.84 6.84 -6.29
C GLY A 88 13.62 6.47 -7.13
N THR A 89 13.86 6.27 -8.43
CA THR A 89 12.81 6.03 -9.43
C THR A 89 12.05 4.72 -9.20
N ASP A 90 12.73 3.64 -8.79
CA ASP A 90 12.12 2.34 -8.56
C ASP A 90 11.00 2.40 -7.49
N ILE A 91 11.25 3.11 -6.39
CA ILE A 91 10.26 3.30 -5.31
C ILE A 91 9.12 4.20 -5.79
N ALA A 92 9.44 5.27 -6.53
CA ALA A 92 8.42 6.18 -7.05
C ALA A 92 7.48 5.50 -8.05
N GLU A 93 7.99 4.65 -8.94
CA GLU A 93 7.20 3.88 -9.89
C GLU A 93 6.26 2.90 -9.18
N MET A 94 6.72 2.25 -8.10
CA MET A 94 5.87 1.40 -7.29
C MET A 94 4.75 2.19 -6.60
N VAL A 95 5.07 3.33 -5.96
CA VAL A 95 4.09 4.19 -5.27
C VAL A 95 3.04 4.75 -6.25
N ASP A 96 3.47 5.22 -7.43
CA ASP A 96 2.59 5.67 -8.49
C ASP A 96 1.68 4.53 -9.01
N GLY A 97 2.26 3.34 -9.20
CA GLY A 97 1.52 2.14 -9.57
C GLY A 97 0.41 1.81 -8.58
N VAL A 98 0.71 1.83 -7.28
CA VAL A 98 -0.27 1.56 -6.21
C VAL A 98 -1.36 2.63 -6.20
N THR A 99 -1.00 3.91 -6.26
CA THR A 99 -1.93 5.05 -6.30
C THR A 99 -2.91 4.95 -7.48
N LYS A 100 -2.40 4.59 -8.66
CA LYS A 100 -3.23 4.43 -9.88
C LYS A 100 -4.19 3.25 -9.79
N LEU A 101 -3.86 2.20 -9.03
CA LEU A 101 -4.78 1.09 -8.75
C LEU A 101 -5.87 1.46 -7.72
N THR A 102 -5.64 2.45 -6.86
CA THR A 102 -6.65 2.90 -5.87
C THR A 102 -7.71 3.83 -6.47
N LYS A 103 -7.35 4.69 -7.43
CA LYS A 103 -8.23 5.74 -8.00
C LYS A 103 -9.43 5.22 -8.84
N THR A 104 -9.66 3.92 -8.90
CA THR A 104 -10.76 3.28 -9.62
C THR A 104 -12.00 3.11 -8.75
N GLY A 105 -12.83 4.16 -8.70
CA GLY A 105 -14.14 4.06 -8.08
C GLY A 105 -15.09 5.26 -8.28
N LYS A 106 -14.73 6.22 -9.13
CA LYS A 106 -15.52 7.46 -9.35
C LYS A 106 -16.13 7.56 -10.76
N SER A 107 -16.39 6.44 -11.41
CA SER A 107 -17.13 6.42 -12.67
C SER A 107 -18.54 5.92 -12.38
N ASP A 108 -19.44 6.82 -11.99
CA ASP A 108 -20.84 6.54 -11.61
C ASP A 108 -21.72 6.02 -12.79
N ILE A 109 -21.10 5.51 -13.85
CA ILE A 109 -21.74 5.19 -15.14
C ILE A 109 -21.45 3.74 -15.60
N ILE A 110 -20.60 2.99 -14.90
CA ILE A 110 -20.13 1.67 -15.35
C ILE A 110 -20.89 0.54 -14.63
N SER A 111 -21.33 -0.48 -15.38
CA SER A 111 -21.98 -1.67 -14.79
C SER A 111 -21.01 -2.42 -13.85
N LYS A 112 -21.53 -3.19 -12.89
CA LYS A 112 -20.70 -3.94 -11.92
C LYS A 112 -19.68 -4.86 -12.61
N GLU A 113 -20.07 -5.49 -13.72
CA GLU A 113 -19.23 -6.39 -14.51
C GLU A 113 -18.12 -5.65 -15.27
N GLU A 114 -18.43 -4.52 -15.88
CA GLU A 114 -17.43 -3.69 -16.57
C GLU A 114 -16.41 -3.09 -15.60
N ALA A 115 -16.85 -2.65 -14.41
CA ALA A 115 -15.95 -2.14 -13.37
C ALA A 115 -15.00 -3.24 -12.86
N GLN A 116 -15.51 -4.47 -12.71
CA GLN A 116 -14.67 -5.63 -12.36
C GLN A 116 -13.66 -5.95 -13.48
N ALA A 117 -14.08 -5.94 -14.74
CA ALA A 117 -13.21 -6.18 -15.88
C ALA A 117 -12.12 -5.11 -16.01
N GLU A 118 -12.45 -3.84 -15.77
CA GLU A 118 -11.49 -2.73 -15.79
C GLU A 118 -10.46 -2.84 -14.66
N ASN A 119 -10.91 -3.18 -13.45
CA ASN A 119 -10.03 -3.41 -12.30
C ASN A 119 -9.07 -4.57 -12.58
N LEU A 120 -9.59 -5.71 -13.08
CA LEU A 120 -8.76 -6.84 -13.49
C LEU A 120 -7.74 -6.44 -14.56
N ARG A 121 -8.15 -5.69 -15.59
CA ARG A 121 -7.27 -5.23 -16.67
C ARG A 121 -6.16 -4.31 -16.15
N LYS A 122 -6.48 -3.37 -15.27
CA LYS A 122 -5.50 -2.47 -14.64
C LYS A 122 -4.52 -3.23 -13.76
N MET A 123 -5.00 -4.22 -13.01
CA MET A 123 -4.15 -5.10 -12.22
C MET A 123 -3.22 -5.92 -13.11
N PHE A 124 -3.71 -6.52 -14.20
CA PHE A 124 -2.84 -7.21 -15.18
C PHE A 124 -1.78 -6.28 -15.78
N LEU A 125 -2.14 -5.03 -16.07
CA LEU A 125 -1.17 -4.05 -16.56
C LEU A 125 -0.12 -3.69 -15.49
N ALA A 126 -0.54 -3.56 -14.24
CA ALA A 126 0.37 -3.34 -13.12
C ALA A 126 1.32 -4.54 -12.93
N ILE A 127 0.80 -5.77 -12.98
CA ILE A 127 1.60 -7.01 -12.90
C ILE A 127 2.61 -7.08 -14.04
N ALA A 128 2.17 -6.77 -15.26
CA ALA A 128 3.02 -6.81 -16.44
C ALA A 128 4.18 -5.79 -16.38
N LYS A 129 4.03 -4.72 -15.59
CA LYS A 129 5.09 -3.75 -15.34
C LYS A 129 5.94 -4.12 -14.14
N ASP A 130 5.30 -4.42 -13.02
CA ASP A 130 5.95 -4.77 -11.77
C ASP A 130 4.99 -5.50 -10.81
N VAL A 131 5.26 -6.78 -10.55
CA VAL A 131 4.45 -7.61 -9.62
C VAL A 131 4.47 -7.05 -8.19
N ARG A 132 5.52 -6.32 -7.79
CA ARG A 132 5.66 -5.72 -6.44
C ARG A 132 4.52 -4.76 -6.13
N VAL A 133 4.01 -4.04 -7.13
CA VAL A 133 2.85 -3.14 -7.01
C VAL A 133 1.60 -3.88 -6.54
N VAL A 134 1.34 -5.06 -7.10
CA VAL A 134 0.18 -5.87 -6.71
C VAL A 134 0.36 -6.46 -5.33
N ILE A 135 1.58 -6.91 -4.98
CA ILE A 135 1.88 -7.42 -3.64
C ILE A 135 1.66 -6.32 -2.58
N ILE A 136 2.16 -5.10 -2.81
CA ILE A 136 1.90 -3.95 -1.93
C ILE A 136 0.41 -3.72 -1.79
N LYS A 137 -0.34 -3.75 -2.90
CA LYS A 137 -1.79 -3.50 -2.87
C LYS A 137 -2.57 -4.58 -2.12
N LEU A 138 -2.21 -5.85 -2.29
CA LEU A 138 -2.81 -6.96 -1.55
C LEU A 138 -2.52 -6.83 -0.05
N THR A 139 -1.30 -6.45 0.32
CA THR A 139 -0.89 -6.23 1.71
C THR A 139 -1.63 -5.04 2.34
N ASP A 140 -1.80 -3.93 1.62
CA ASP A 140 -2.69 -2.81 2.00
C ASP A 140 -4.08 -3.34 2.34
N ARG A 141 -4.71 -4.05 1.39
CA ARG A 141 -6.07 -4.57 1.56
C ARG A 141 -6.18 -5.54 2.73
N LEU A 142 -5.19 -6.40 2.95
CA LEU A 142 -5.16 -7.32 4.09
C LEU A 142 -5.13 -6.56 5.43
N HIS A 143 -4.26 -5.55 5.57
CA HIS A 143 -4.22 -4.74 6.79
C HIS A 143 -5.53 -3.95 7.01
N ASN A 144 -6.10 -3.40 5.92
CA ASN A 144 -7.40 -2.76 5.94
C ASN A 144 -8.52 -3.70 6.42
N MET A 145 -8.49 -4.97 6.02
CA MET A 145 -9.43 -5.99 6.49
C MET A 145 -9.24 -6.35 7.98
N ARG A 146 -8.00 -6.35 8.47
CA ARG A 146 -7.69 -6.57 9.91
C ARG A 146 -8.20 -5.45 10.82
N THR A 147 -8.39 -4.24 10.28
CA THR A 147 -8.86 -3.06 11.02
C THR A 147 -10.28 -2.62 10.61
N LEU A 148 -11.04 -3.52 10.00
CA LEU A 148 -12.34 -3.21 9.41
C LEU A 148 -13.46 -2.97 10.45
N GLU A 149 -13.27 -3.45 11.67
CA GLU A 149 -14.22 -3.30 12.78
C GLU A 149 -14.46 -1.84 13.19
N TYR A 150 -13.46 -0.96 12.98
CA TYR A 150 -13.57 0.46 13.29
C TYR A 150 -14.35 1.25 12.22
N CYS A 151 -14.63 0.66 11.05
CA CYS A 151 -15.40 1.30 10.00
C CYS A 151 -16.91 1.21 10.25
N LYS A 152 -17.65 2.24 9.80
CA LYS A 152 -19.12 2.23 9.72
C LYS A 152 -19.63 1.02 8.89
N PRO A 153 -20.81 0.46 9.20
CA PRO A 153 -21.33 -0.75 8.55
C PRO A 153 -21.32 -0.72 7.02
N GLU A 154 -21.72 0.40 6.41
CA GLU A 154 -21.74 0.56 4.96
C GLU A 154 -20.34 0.50 4.33
N LYS A 155 -19.37 1.22 4.92
CA LYS A 155 -17.97 1.23 4.47
C LYS A 155 -17.32 -0.14 4.65
N ARG A 156 -17.66 -0.84 5.75
CA ARG A 156 -17.24 -2.22 6.04
C ARG A 156 -17.73 -3.18 4.95
N GLN A 157 -19.03 -3.16 4.64
CA GLN A 157 -19.60 -4.03 3.60
C GLN A 157 -19.01 -3.73 2.22
N ARG A 158 -18.82 -2.45 1.87
CA ARG A 158 -18.21 -2.05 0.60
C ARG A 158 -16.79 -2.59 0.46
N LYS A 159 -15.92 -2.33 1.45
CA LYS A 159 -14.52 -2.81 1.45
C LYS A 159 -14.45 -4.34 1.41
N ALA A 160 -15.27 -5.04 2.20
CA ALA A 160 -15.30 -6.50 2.22
C ALA A 160 -15.71 -7.09 0.85
N ARG A 161 -16.73 -6.53 0.20
CA ARG A 161 -17.13 -6.96 -1.15
C ARG A 161 -16.04 -6.72 -2.17
N GLU A 162 -15.36 -5.57 -2.13
CA GLU A 162 -14.24 -5.27 -3.02
C GLU A 162 -13.12 -6.32 -2.87
N VAL A 163 -12.78 -6.69 -1.64
CA VAL A 163 -11.80 -7.75 -1.35
C VAL A 163 -12.22 -9.10 -1.89
N LEU A 164 -13.46 -9.54 -1.65
CA LEU A 164 -13.96 -10.83 -2.13
C LEU A 164 -14.08 -10.89 -3.66
N ASP A 165 -14.54 -9.81 -4.29
CA ASP A 165 -14.84 -9.77 -5.72
C ASP A 165 -13.57 -9.59 -6.57
N VAL A 166 -12.54 -8.90 -6.04
CA VAL A 166 -11.35 -8.51 -6.82
C VAL A 166 -10.07 -9.11 -6.25
N TYR A 167 -9.74 -8.80 -4.99
CA TYR A 167 -8.39 -9.04 -4.46
C TYR A 167 -8.15 -10.49 -4.01
N ALA A 168 -9.15 -11.15 -3.41
CA ALA A 168 -9.02 -12.54 -2.95
C ALA A 168 -8.82 -13.54 -4.11
N PRO A 169 -9.59 -13.48 -5.22
CA PRO A 169 -9.32 -14.31 -6.40
C PRO A 169 -7.93 -14.07 -6.98
N LEU A 170 -7.40 -12.85 -6.90
CA LEU A 170 -6.06 -12.53 -7.36
C LEU A 170 -4.99 -13.13 -6.46
N ALA A 171 -5.08 -12.93 -5.15
CA ALA A 171 -4.14 -13.53 -4.20
C ALA A 171 -4.04 -15.06 -4.38
N SER A 172 -5.19 -15.72 -4.58
CA SER A 172 -5.24 -17.16 -4.89
C SER A 172 -4.47 -17.52 -6.16
N ARG A 173 -4.61 -16.73 -7.24
CA ARG A 173 -3.86 -16.95 -8.50
C ARG A 173 -2.35 -16.74 -8.36
N PHE A 174 -1.92 -15.93 -7.40
CA PHE A 174 -0.50 -15.70 -7.10
C PHE A 174 0.08 -16.73 -6.12
N GLY A 175 -0.70 -17.73 -5.69
CA GLY A 175 -0.26 -18.69 -4.68
C GLY A 175 -0.10 -18.09 -3.29
N MET A 176 -0.74 -16.94 -3.04
CA MET A 176 -0.73 -16.20 -1.78
C MET A 176 -2.01 -16.43 -0.96
N GLY A 177 -2.58 -17.64 -1.07
CA GLY A 177 -3.82 -18.05 -0.40
C GLY A 177 -3.60 -18.60 1.00
#